data_AF-A0A7C7U2C8-F1
#
_entry.id   AF-A0A7C7U2C8-F1
#
_cell.length_a   1.000
_cell.length_b   1.000
_cell.length_c   1.000
_cell.angle_alpha   90.00
_cell.angle_beta   90.00
_cell.angle_gamma   90.00
#
_symmetry.space_group_name_H-M   'P 1'
#
loop_
_entity.id
_entity.type
_entity.pdbx_description
1 polymer ?
#
loop_
_entity_poly.entity_id
_entity_poly.type
_entity_poly.pdbx_seq_one_letter_code
_entity_poly.pdbx_strand_id
1 'polypeptide(L)'
;MQEQSVNIPCPICSIEGEVKMIAHIDEIPYFGEHTQVTVLCNSCGWRQTDFIPAEGKKSGAWKLIIDNPEKLLARVVRSSSCTVKIEELDLVVNPGGNSTGY
;
A
#
# COMPACT_ATOMS: atom_id res chain seq x y z
N MET A 1 -1.87 15.64 9.38
CA MET A 1 -0.89 15.19 8.37
C MET A 1 0.34 16.07 8.53
N GLN A 2 1.39 15.59 9.18
CA GLN A 2 2.65 16.34 9.36
C GLN A 2 3.70 15.72 8.45
N GLU A 3 4.26 16.53 7.55
CA GLU A 3 5.41 16.13 6.75
C GLU A 3 6.68 16.25 7.60
N GLN A 4 7.50 15.21 7.61
CA GLN A 4 8.80 15.19 8.28
C GLN A 4 9.90 15.05 7.25
N SER A 5 10.93 15.90 7.32
CA SER A 5 12.09 15.79 6.45
C SER A 5 12.91 14.55 6.82
N VAL A 6 13.28 13.74 5.82
CA VAL A 6 14.14 12.58 6.01
C VAL A 6 15.51 12.92 5.44
N ASN A 7 16.54 12.84 6.29
CA ASN A 7 17.90 13.22 5.93
C ASN A 7 18.63 12.08 5.21
N ILE A 8 18.12 11.71 4.04
CA ILE A 8 18.70 10.71 3.13
C ILE A 8 18.71 11.27 1.69
N PRO A 9 19.70 10.89 0.85
CA PRO A 9 19.64 11.17 -0.57
C PRO A 9 18.47 10.41 -1.21
N CYS A 10 17.79 11.04 -2.16
CA CYS A 10 16.74 10.36 -2.92
C CYS A 10 17.31 9.12 -3.64
N PRO A 11 16.66 7.94 -3.57
CA PRO A 11 17.16 6.74 -4.24
C PRO A 11 17.10 6.82 -5.77
N ILE A 12 16.37 7.79 -6.33
CA ILE A 12 16.18 7.96 -7.78
C ILE A 12 17.06 9.09 -8.34
N CYS A 13 17.01 10.28 -7.75
CA CYS A 13 17.76 11.45 -8.26
C CYS A 13 18.99 11.83 -7.42
N SER A 14 19.22 11.13 -6.29
CA SER A 14 20.36 11.37 -5.39
C SER A 14 20.45 12.76 -4.75
N ILE A 15 19.44 13.60 -4.91
CA ILE A 15 19.39 14.93 -4.27
C ILE A 15 19.03 14.74 -2.78
N GLU A 16 19.83 15.38 -1.92
CA GLU A 16 19.66 15.38 -0.47
C GLU A 16 18.67 16.47 -0.03
N GLY A 17 18.05 16.29 1.14
CA GLY A 17 17.12 17.26 1.73
C GLY A 17 15.73 17.32 1.07
N GLU A 18 15.55 16.67 -0.08
CA GLU A 18 14.29 16.68 -0.84
C GLU A 18 13.34 15.53 -0.49
N VAL A 19 13.79 14.56 0.32
CA VAL A 19 12.99 13.41 0.75
C VAL A 19 12.17 13.78 1.99
N LYS A 20 10.85 13.60 1.90
CA LYS A 20 9.90 13.81 2.99
C LYS A 20 9.14 12.54 3.28
N MET A 21 8.76 12.37 4.54
CA MET A 21 7.90 11.30 5.02
C MET A 21 6.60 11.88 5.58
N ILE A 22 5.50 11.20 5.30
CA ILE A 22 4.17 11.51 5.79
C ILE A 22 3.64 10.25 6.46
N ALA A 23 3.32 10.33 7.74
CA ALA A 23 2.61 9.28 8.46
C ALA A 23 1.15 9.69 8.70
N HIS A 24 0.24 8.78 8.39
CA HIS A 24 -1.19 8.94 8.64
C HIS A 24 -1.68 7.70 9.38
N ILE A 25 -2.28 7.90 10.55
CA ILE A 25 -2.88 6.84 11.35
C ILE A 25 -4.39 6.92 11.14
N ASP A 26 -5.00 5.80 10.80
CA ASP A 26 -6.44 5.71 10.55
C ASP A 26 -6.95 4.32 10.92
N GLU A 27 -8.27 4.15 10.98
CA GLU A 27 -8.94 2.89 11.29
C GLU A 27 -9.86 2.47 10.15
N ILE A 28 -9.60 1.30 9.56
CA ILE A 28 -10.50 0.72 8.57
C ILE A 28 -11.45 -0.22 9.30
N PRO A 29 -12.79 -0.06 9.14
CA PRO A 29 -13.77 -0.97 9.74
C PRO A 29 -13.43 -2.43 9.46
N TYR A 30 -13.50 -3.27 10.50
CA TYR A 30 -13.20 -4.71 10.48
C TYR A 30 -11.73 -5.11 10.23
N PHE A 31 -10.90 -4.18 9.77
CA PHE A 31 -9.46 -4.40 9.58
C PHE A 31 -8.69 -4.03 10.85
N GLY A 32 -9.02 -2.86 11.44
CA GLY A 32 -8.40 -2.29 12.63
C GLY A 32 -7.60 -1.02 12.30
N GLU A 33 -6.88 -0.54 13.32
CA GLU A 33 -5.95 0.59 13.20
C GLU A 33 -4.77 0.23 12.30
N HIS A 34 -4.33 1.21 11.51
CA HIS A 34 -3.18 1.09 10.65
C HIS A 34 -2.46 2.43 10.51
N THR A 35 -1.19 2.36 10.15
CA THR A 35 -0.37 3.51 9.78
C THR A 35 -0.02 3.41 8.29
N GLN A 36 -0.48 4.39 7.53
CA GLN A 36 0.00 4.63 6.17
C GLN A 36 1.22 5.54 6.22
N VAL A 37 2.35 5.06 5.68
CA VAL A 37 3.59 5.83 5.58
C VAL A 37 3.87 6.11 4.11
N THR A 38 3.98 7.38 3.73
CA THR A 38 4.38 7.79 2.39
C THR A 38 5.71 8.51 2.45
N VAL A 39 6.71 7.99 1.73
CA VAL A 39 7.97 8.68 1.48
C VAL A 39 7.94 9.24 0.07
N LEU A 40 8.27 10.51 -0.10
CA LEU A 40 8.27 11.17 -1.40
C LEU A 40 9.46 12.12 -1.57
N CYS A 41 9.92 12.29 -2.80
CA CYS A 41 10.94 13.27 -3.17
C CYS A 41 10.29 14.45 -3.89
N ASN A 42 10.45 15.68 -3.37
CA ASN A 42 9.87 16.87 -4.00
C ASN A 42 10.60 17.28 -5.29
N SER A 43 11.84 16.82 -5.49
CA SER A 43 12.62 17.15 -6.68
C SER A 43 12.26 16.29 -7.90
N CYS A 44 12.17 14.96 -7.74
CA CYS A 44 11.93 14.04 -8.87
C CYS A 44 10.55 13.36 -8.87
N GLY A 45 9.75 13.54 -7.81
CA GLY A 45 8.43 12.93 -7.68
C GLY A 45 8.42 11.44 -7.32
N TRP A 46 9.58 10.84 -7.05
CA TRP A 46 9.63 9.47 -6.49
C TRP A 46 8.72 9.39 -5.26
N ARG A 47 7.88 8.36 -5.20
CA ARG A 47 6.93 8.16 -4.11
C ARG A 47 6.80 6.67 -3.81
N GLN A 48 6.91 6.33 -2.54
CA GLN A 48 6.64 5.00 -2.02
C GLN A 48 5.66 5.13 -0.87
N THR A 49 4.56 4.39 -0.93
CA THR A 49 3.59 4.31 0.17
C THR A 49 3.58 2.89 0.69
N ASP A 50 3.67 2.75 2.00
CA ASP A 50 3.49 1.46 2.67
C ASP A 50 2.38 1.55 3.71
N PHE A 51 1.83 0.38 4.02
CA PHE A 51 0.65 0.23 4.87
C PHE A 51 0.96 -0.77 5.99
N ILE A 52 1.01 -0.26 7.23
CA ILE A 52 1.48 -1.00 8.40
C ILE A 52 0.29 -1.20 9.36
N PRO A 53 -0.29 -2.40 9.47
CA PRO A 53 -1.35 -2.66 10.44
C PRO A 53 -0.80 -2.59 11.87
N ALA A 54 -1.59 -2.07 12.81
CA ALA A 54 -1.21 -2.05 14.23
C ALA A 54 -1.14 -3.47 14.83
N GLU A 55 -2.01 -4.36 14.36
CA GLU A 55 -2.04 -5.77 14.77
C GLU A 55 -1.53 -6.67 13.64
N GLY A 56 -0.51 -7.49 13.95
CA GLY A 56 0.01 -8.49 13.01
C GLY A 56 -0.95 -9.68 12.88
N LYS A 57 -1.77 -9.71 11.82
CA LYS A 57 -2.50 -10.92 11.42
C LYS A 57 -1.61 -11.86 10.62
N LYS A 58 -1.81 -13.17 10.79
CA LYS A 58 -1.12 -14.19 9.97
C LYS A 58 -1.48 -14.02 8.50
N SER A 59 -0.55 -14.36 7.61
CA SER A 59 -0.80 -14.43 6.17
C SER A 59 -2.03 -15.28 5.89
N GLY A 60 -2.96 -14.75 5.09
CA GLY A 60 -4.20 -15.42 4.72
C GLY A 60 -4.52 -15.21 3.23
N ALA A 61 -5.54 -15.92 2.77
CA ALA A 61 -6.12 -15.74 1.45
C ALA A 61 -7.64 -15.55 1.60
N TRP A 62 -8.20 -14.69 0.76
CA TRP A 62 -9.63 -14.40 0.73
C TRP A 62 -10.15 -14.58 -0.69
N LYS A 63 -11.37 -15.10 -0.82
CA LYS A 63 -12.08 -15.23 -2.10
C LYS A 63 -13.43 -14.52 -1.99
N LEU A 64 -13.77 -13.72 -2.99
CA LEU A 64 -15.05 -13.05 -3.12
C LEU A 64 -15.70 -13.48 -4.43
N ILE A 65 -16.90 -14.06 -4.35
CA ILE A 65 -17.70 -14.41 -5.53
C ILE A 65 -18.54 -13.18 -5.90
N ILE A 66 -18.36 -12.67 -7.12
CA ILE A 66 -19.10 -11.54 -7.67
C ILE A 66 -20.37 -12.05 -8.34
N ASP A 67 -21.46 -12.13 -7.57
CA ASP A 67 -22.80 -12.57 -8.03
C ASP A 67 -23.80 -11.41 -8.20
N ASN A 68 -23.41 -10.20 -7.80
CA ASN A 68 -24.20 -8.98 -7.95
C ASN A 68 -23.29 -7.75 -8.16
N PRO A 69 -23.79 -6.67 -8.80
CA PRO A 69 -22.98 -5.48 -9.10
C PRO A 69 -22.49 -4.71 -7.86
N GLU A 70 -23.19 -4.77 -6.73
CA GLU A 70 -22.78 -4.03 -5.52
C GLU A 70 -21.45 -4.55 -4.96
N LYS A 71 -21.15 -5.85 -5.17
CA LYS A 71 -19.87 -6.45 -4.78
C LYS A 71 -18.67 -5.87 -5.54
N LEU A 72 -18.86 -5.20 -6.67
CA LEU A 72 -17.79 -4.47 -7.35
C LEU A 72 -17.29 -3.26 -6.54
N LEU A 73 -18.05 -2.81 -5.53
CA LEU A 73 -17.68 -1.74 -4.61
C LEU A 73 -17.00 -2.26 -3.35
N ALA A 74 -16.70 -3.56 -3.27
CA ALA A 74 -16.00 -4.13 -2.12
C ALA A 74 -14.63 -3.46 -1.94
N ARG A 75 -14.35 -3.00 -0.71
CA ARG A 75 -13.03 -2.51 -0.34
C ARG A 75 -12.10 -3.71 -0.14
N VAL A 76 -10.93 -3.66 -0.76
CA VAL A 76 -9.89 -4.69 -0.66
C VAL A 76 -8.65 -4.07 -0.04
N VAL A 77 -8.18 -4.67 1.05
CA VAL A 77 -6.87 -4.37 1.64
C VAL A 77 -5.95 -5.55 1.34
N ARG A 78 -4.77 -5.29 0.76
CA ARG A 78 -3.78 -6.32 0.42
C ARG A 78 -2.37 -5.89 0.83
N SER A 79 -1.53 -6.89 1.14
CA SER A 79 -0.10 -6.66 1.35
C SER A 79 0.64 -6.38 0.03
N SER A 80 1.85 -5.84 0.16
CA SER A 80 2.83 -5.72 -0.93
C SER A 80 3.21 -7.07 -1.55
N SER A 81 3.09 -8.16 -0.78
CA SER A 81 3.38 -9.54 -1.20
C SER A 81 2.15 -10.32 -1.71
N CYS A 82 0.97 -9.68 -1.78
CA CYS A 82 -0.26 -10.37 -2.15
C CYS A 82 -0.31 -10.69 -3.66
N THR A 83 -0.77 -11.90 -3.99
CA THR A 83 -1.10 -12.29 -5.37
C THR A 83 -2.60 -12.18 -5.58
N VAL A 84 -3.02 -11.49 -6.64
CA VAL A 84 -4.44 -11.35 -7.00
C VAL A 84 -4.76 -12.27 -8.17
N LYS A 85 -5.89 -12.97 -8.11
CA LYS A 85 -6.33 -13.92 -9.14
C LYS A 85 -7.78 -13.68 -9.53
N ILE A 86 -8.08 -13.76 -10.82
CA ILE A 86 -9.44 -13.82 -11.36
C ILE A 86 -9.50 -15.09 -12.23
N GLU A 87 -10.07 -16.16 -11.67
CA GLU A 87 -10.01 -17.52 -12.24
C GLU A 87 -10.75 -17.59 -13.58
N GLU A 88 -11.89 -16.92 -13.69
CA GLU A 88 -12.75 -16.90 -14.88
C GLU A 88 -12.08 -16.20 -16.08
N LEU A 89 -11.08 -15.37 -15.83
CA LEU A 89 -10.31 -14.65 -16.84
C LEU A 89 -8.90 -15.23 -17.05
N ASP A 90 -8.56 -16.32 -16.36
CA ASP A 90 -7.19 -16.86 -16.29
C ASP A 90 -6.13 -15.78 -15.98
N LEU A 91 -6.50 -14.85 -15.10
CA LEU A 91 -5.69 -13.66 -14.79
C LEU A 91 -5.02 -13.81 -13.42
N VAL A 92 -3.69 -13.65 -13.40
CA VAL A 92 -2.88 -13.70 -12.17
C VAL A 92 -1.95 -12.50 -12.13
N VAL A 93 -2.03 -11.72 -11.05
CA VAL A 93 -1.14 -10.60 -10.75
C VAL A 93 -0.25 -11.00 -9.58
N ASN A 94 1.01 -11.30 -9.87
CA ASN A 94 2.03 -11.57 -8.87
C ASN A 94 2.65 -10.25 -8.37
N PRO A 95 3.08 -10.17 -7.10
CA PRO A 95 3.79 -9.00 -6.60
C PRO A 95 5.16 -8.86 -7.29
N GLY A 96 5.53 -7.63 -7.63
CA GLY A 96 6.85 -7.25 -8.15
C GLY A 96 7.68 -6.50 -7.11
N GLY A 97 8.91 -6.14 -7.45
CA GLY A 97 9.84 -5.46 -6.52
C GLY A 97 9.36 -4.09 -6.00
N ASN A 98 8.48 -3.43 -6.75
CA ASN A 98 7.88 -2.14 -6.39
C ASN A 98 6.41 -2.27 -5.92
N SER A 99 5.94 -3.48 -5.64
CA SER A 99 4.56 -3.68 -5.17
C SER A 99 4.38 -3.09 -3.77
N THR A 100 3.41 -2.19 -3.62
CA THR A 100 3.02 -1.62 -2.33
C THR A 100 1.76 -2.29 -1.80
N GLY A 101 1.59 -2.28 -0.47
CA GLY A 101 0.29 -2.55 0.14
C GLY A 101 -0.70 -1.43 -0.18
N TYR A 102 -1.98 -1.77 -0.25
CA TYR A 102 -3.09 -0.83 -0.47
C TYR A 102 -4.35 -1.38 0.20
#